data_AF-G0U4K6-F1
#
_entry.id   AF-G0U4K6-F1
#
_cell.length_a   1.000
_cell.length_b   1.000
_cell.length_c   1.000
_cell.angle_alpha   90.00
_cell.angle_beta   90.00
_cell.angle_gamma   90.00
#
_symmetry.space_group_name_H-M   'P 1'
#
loop_
_entity.id
_entity.type
_entity.pdbx_description
1 polymer ?
#
loop_
_entity_poly.entity_id
_entity_poly.type
_entity_poly.pdbx_seq_one_letter_code
_entity_poly.pdbx_strand_id
1 'polypeptide(L)'
;IPAPRGAGIVPAPVPKKILEFAGVEDVYTSSCGKTRTRGNFIMATFYALRKTYGFLTPDLWAETEVTRDPTDAYSDFLAAGKAITV
;
A
#
# COMPACT_ATOMS: atom_id res chain seq x y z
N ILE A 1 5.64 9.63 -9.07
CA ILE A 1 5.03 10.77 -9.81
C ILE A 1 4.13 10.14 -10.86
N PRO A 2 2.87 10.59 -11.02
CA PRO A 2 1.98 10.06 -12.04
C PRO A 2 2.61 10.15 -13.43
N ALA A 3 2.47 9.11 -14.24
CA ALA A 3 2.97 9.06 -15.61
C ALA A 3 1.80 8.89 -16.59
N PRO A 4 1.93 9.35 -17.85
CA PRO A 4 0.93 9.06 -18.87
C PRO A 4 0.88 7.56 -19.16
N ARG A 5 -0.28 7.09 -19.64
CA ARG A 5 -0.47 5.68 -19.97
C ARG A 5 0.53 5.21 -21.02
N GLY A 6 1.13 4.04 -20.81
CA GLY A 6 2.12 3.45 -21.70
C GLY A 6 3.54 3.98 -21.53
N ALA A 7 3.81 4.82 -20.52
CA ALA A 7 5.17 5.21 -20.14
C ALA A 7 5.95 4.06 -19.50
N GLY A 8 5.24 3.09 -18.90
CA GLY A 8 5.78 2.00 -18.13
C GLY A 8 6.38 2.44 -16.79
N ILE A 9 7.01 1.47 -16.13
CA ILE A 9 7.65 1.66 -14.83
C ILE A 9 9.11 2.09 -15.08
N VAL A 10 9.43 3.37 -14.83
CA VAL A 10 10.80 3.94 -14.98
C VAL A 10 11.52 4.18 -13.63
N PRO A 11 11.98 3.12 -12.94
CA PRO A 11 12.90 3.22 -11.82
C PRO A 11 14.10 2.26 -11.92
N ALA A 12 14.98 2.30 -10.92
CA ALA A 12 16.04 1.30 -10.74
C ALA A 12 15.47 -0.13 -10.52
N PRO A 13 16.24 -1.21 -10.76
CA PRO A 13 15.72 -2.58 -10.72
C PRO A 13 15.04 -3.00 -9.41
N VAL A 14 15.53 -2.53 -8.26
CA VAL A 14 15.00 -2.87 -6.94
C VAL A 14 13.59 -2.31 -6.71
N PRO A 15 13.35 -0.97 -6.80
CA PRO A 15 12.01 -0.41 -6.68
C PRO A 15 11.08 -0.81 -7.83
N LYS A 16 11.61 -1.14 -9.02
CA LYS A 16 10.81 -1.66 -10.14
C LYS A 16 9.99 -2.87 -9.71
N LYS A 17 10.63 -3.84 -9.06
CA LYS A 17 9.97 -5.07 -8.64
C LYS A 17 8.88 -4.83 -7.59
N ILE A 18 9.11 -3.89 -6.67
CA ILE A 18 8.12 -3.51 -5.65
C ILE A 18 6.90 -2.86 -6.30
N LEU A 19 7.10 -1.98 -7.27
CA LEU A 19 6.01 -1.31 -7.98
C LEU A 19 5.22 -2.28 -8.87
N GLU A 20 5.90 -3.26 -9.48
CA GLU A 20 5.24 -4.38 -10.17
C GLU A 20 4.36 -5.20 -9.21
N PHE A 21 4.85 -5.53 -8.01
CA PHE A 21 4.06 -6.25 -7.00
C PHE A 21 2.89 -5.43 -6.45
N ALA A 22 3.01 -4.11 -6.43
CA ALA A 22 1.93 -3.21 -6.07
C ALA A 22 0.88 -3.04 -7.18
N GLY A 23 1.11 -3.58 -8.38
CA GLY A 23 0.20 -3.49 -9.52
C GLY A 23 0.19 -2.12 -10.22
N VAL A 24 1.25 -1.33 -10.08
CA VAL A 24 1.35 -0.01 -10.73
C VAL A 24 1.84 -0.17 -12.17
N GLU A 25 1.05 0.27 -13.15
CA GLU A 25 1.38 0.16 -14.59
C GLU A 25 2.38 1.24 -15.05
N ASP A 26 2.08 2.50 -14.75
CA ASP A 26 2.81 3.66 -15.28
C ASP A 26 3.19 4.62 -14.15
N VAL A 27 4.49 4.78 -13.89
CA VAL A 27 4.97 5.69 -12.85
C VAL A 27 6.39 6.18 -13.11
N TYR A 28 6.59 7.49 -12.95
CA TYR A 28 7.92 8.09 -12.88
C TYR A 28 8.44 8.10 -11.45
N THR A 29 9.73 7.83 -11.30
CA THR A 29 10.39 7.85 -9.99
C THR A 29 11.56 8.82 -9.96
N SER A 30 11.74 9.46 -8.81
CA SER A 30 12.92 10.25 -8.51
C SER A 30 13.32 9.92 -7.07
N SER A 31 14.62 9.68 -6.86
CA SER A 31 15.17 9.33 -5.56
C SER A 31 16.37 10.21 -5.27
N CYS A 32 16.45 10.74 -4.06
CA CYS A 32 17.60 11.53 -3.59
C CYS A 32 18.26 10.82 -2.39
N GLY A 33 19.59 10.94 -2.28
CA GLY A 33 20.38 10.32 -1.22
C GLY A 33 21.12 9.05 -1.63
N LYS A 34 21.55 8.24 -0.65
CA LYS A 34 22.36 7.04 -0.91
C LYS A 34 21.48 5.86 -1.32
N THR A 35 21.31 5.66 -2.63
CA THR A 35 20.53 4.55 -3.22
C THR A 35 21.28 3.21 -3.30
N ARG A 36 22.58 3.19 -2.97
CA ARG A 36 23.41 1.95 -2.95
C ARG A 36 23.01 0.98 -1.85
N THR A 37 22.45 1.48 -0.74
CA THR A 37 21.98 0.65 0.38
C THR A 37 20.56 0.13 0.07
N ARG A 38 20.48 -1.11 -0.42
CA ARG A 38 19.21 -1.70 -0.90
C ARG A 38 18.11 -1.67 0.16
N GLY A 39 18.40 -2.00 1.42
CA GLY A 39 17.38 -2.04 2.48
C GLY A 39 16.68 -0.69 2.68
N ASN A 40 17.45 0.40 2.76
CA ASN A 40 16.88 1.75 2.88
C ASN A 40 16.09 2.15 1.63
N PHE A 41 16.57 1.75 0.46
CA PHE A 41 15.92 2.09 -0.80
C PHE A 41 14.57 1.36 -0.99
N ILE A 42 14.50 0.10 -0.58
CA ILE A 42 13.25 -0.68 -0.52
C ILE A 42 12.26 -0.01 0.43
N MET A 43 12.69 0.29 1.66
CA MET A 43 11.83 0.91 2.67
C MET A 43 11.34 2.29 2.24
N ALA A 44 12.20 3.10 1.59
CA ALA A 44 11.79 4.39 1.05
C ALA A 44 10.67 4.25 0.01
N THR A 45 10.73 3.22 -0.84
CA THR A 45 9.70 2.93 -1.85
C THR A 45 8.39 2.49 -1.19
N PHE A 46 8.47 1.61 -0.18
CA PHE A 46 7.31 1.19 0.59
C PHE A 46 6.63 2.36 1.32
N TYR A 47 7.42 3.22 1.97
CA TYR A 47 6.88 4.40 2.65
C TYR A 47 6.27 5.41 1.67
N ALA A 48 6.81 5.53 0.45
CA ALA A 48 6.21 6.36 -0.58
C ALA A 48 4.82 5.84 -0.99
N LEU A 49 4.66 4.53 -1.18
CA LEU A 49 3.37 3.90 -1.45
C LEU A 49 2.39 4.05 -0.28
N ARG A 50 2.84 3.84 0.96
CA ARG A 50 1.98 4.02 2.14
C ARG A 50 1.40 5.45 2.22
N LYS A 51 2.18 6.46 1.84
CA LYS A 51 1.74 7.86 1.85
C LYS A 51 0.63 8.16 0.83
N THR A 52 0.42 7.34 -0.20
CA THR A 52 -0.65 7.59 -1.17
C THR A 52 -2.03 7.46 -0.54
N TYR A 53 -2.23 6.50 0.36
CA TYR A 53 -3.48 6.36 1.13
C TYR A 53 -3.68 7.47 2.17
N GLY A 54 -2.60 8.13 2.60
CA GLY A 54 -2.67 9.25 3.54
C GLY A 54 -2.96 10.60 2.88
N PHE A 55 -2.98 10.66 1.54
CA PHE A 55 -3.23 11.89 0.80
C PHE A 55 -4.73 12.06 0.57
N LEU A 56 -5.32 13.12 1.14
CA LEU A 56 -6.75 13.39 1.02
C LEU A 56 -7.07 14.06 -0.31
N THR A 57 -7.67 13.31 -1.22
CA THR A 57 -8.17 13.80 -2.51
C THR A 57 -9.65 14.18 -2.42
N PRO A 58 -10.17 15.07 -3.30
CA PRO A 58 -11.55 15.55 -3.24
C PRO A 58 -12.64 14.46 -3.30
N ASP A 59 -12.33 13.32 -3.92
CA ASP A 59 -13.19 12.13 -3.95
C ASP A 59 -13.42 11.49 -2.58
N LEU A 60 -12.52 11.72 -1.62
CA LEU A 60 -12.57 11.18 -0.26
C LEU A 60 -13.11 12.19 0.77
N TRP A 61 -13.66 13.34 0.34
CA TRP A 61 -14.22 14.34 1.25
C TRP A 61 -15.60 13.99 1.80
N ALA A 62 -16.32 13.07 1.16
CA ALA A 62 -17.64 12.66 1.60
C ALA A 62 -17.57 11.96 2.97
N GLU A 63 -18.53 12.25 3.83
CA GLU A 63 -18.64 11.61 5.12
C GLU A 63 -18.89 10.11 4.94
N THR A 64 -18.04 9.30 5.56
CA THR A 64 -18.18 7.84 5.55
C THR A 64 -18.92 7.42 6.81
N GLU A 65 -19.98 6.62 6.66
CA GLU A 65 -20.68 6.04 7.81
C GLU A 65 -19.74 5.08 8.55
N VAL A 66 -19.59 5.30 9.85
CA VAL A 66 -18.73 4.44 10.68
C VAL A 66 -19.48 3.13 10.94
N THR A 67 -19.11 2.08 10.23
CA THR A 67 -19.58 0.72 10.50
C THR A 67 -18.92 0.17 11.76
N ARG A 68 -19.61 -0.69 12.50
CA ARG A 68 -19.01 -1.42 13.63
C ARG A 68 -17.80 -2.21 13.17
N ASP A 69 -16.80 -2.30 14.04
CA ASP A 69 -15.62 -3.10 13.75
C ASP A 69 -16.02 -4.58 13.61
N PRO A 70 -15.50 -5.32 12.60
CA PRO A 70 -15.84 -6.73 12.43
C PRO A 70 -15.52 -7.60 13.66
N THR A 71 -14.46 -7.29 14.40
CA THR A 71 -14.10 -8.05 15.60
C THR A 71 -15.09 -7.83 16.74
N ASP A 72 -15.69 -6.64 16.82
CA ASP A 72 -16.76 -6.31 17.76
C ASP A 72 -18.07 -7.02 17.36
N ALA A 73 -18.44 -6.94 16.07
CA ALA A 73 -19.66 -7.53 15.53
C ALA A 73 -19.71 -9.07 15.65
N TYR A 74 -18.55 -9.75 15.58
CA TYR A 74 -18.44 -11.21 15.68
C TYR A 74 -17.79 -11.67 16.98
N SER A 75 -17.77 -10.83 18.01
CA SER A 75 -17.14 -11.12 19.30
C SER A 75 -17.65 -12.43 19.93
N ASP A 76 -18.96 -12.67 19.90
CA ASP A 76 -19.59 -13.90 20.39
C ASP A 76 -19.08 -15.15 19.66
N PHE A 77 -18.92 -15.08 18.34
CA PHE A 77 -18.40 -16.18 17.52
C PHE A 77 -16.91 -16.45 17.79
N LEU A 78 -16.12 -15.39 17.95
CA LEU A 78 -14.68 -15.49 18.24
C LEU A 78 -14.42 -16.01 19.66
N ALA A 79 -15.27 -15.66 20.62
CA ALA A 79 -15.20 -16.15 22.00
C ALA A 79 -15.56 -17.64 22.12
N ALA A 80 -16.46 -18.12 21.27
CA ALA A 80 -16.99 -19.50 21.29
C ALA A 80 -16.02 -20.57 20.74
N GLY A 81 -14.70 -20.34 20.80
CA GLY A 81 -13.60 -21.18 20.29
C GLY A 81 -14.00 -22.63 20.00
N LYS A 82 -14.24 -22.94 18.71
CA LYS A 82 -14.69 -24.27 18.29
C LYS A 82 -13.58 -25.27 18.60
N ALA A 83 -13.78 -26.12 19.61
CA ALA A 83 -12.89 -27.24 19.89
C ALA A 83 -12.90 -28.16 18.67
N ILE A 84 -11.83 -28.14 17.89
CA ILE A 84 -11.59 -29.08 16.79
C ILE A 84 -11.42 -30.45 17.46
N THR A 85 -12.48 -31.24 17.44
CA THR A 85 -12.44 -32.65 17.82
C THR A 85 -11.90 -33.38 16.60
N VAL A 86 -10.64 -33.83 16.69
CA VAL A 86 -10.01 -34.76 15.74
C VAL A 86 -10.60 -36.15 15.94
#